data_AF-A0A2V8BMP6-F1
#
_entry.id   AF-A0A2V8BMP6-F1
#
_cell.length_a   1.000
_cell.length_b   1.000
_cell.length_c   1.000
_cell.angle_alpha   90.00
_cell.angle_beta   90.00
_cell.angle_gamma   90.00
#
_symmetry.space_group_name_H-M   'P 1'
#
loop_
_entity.id
_entity.type
_entity.pdbx_description
1 polymer ?
#
loop_
_entity_poly.entity_id
_entity_poly.type
_entity_poly.pdbx_seq_one_letter_code
_entity_poly.pdbx_strand_id
1 'polypeptide(L)'
;MVSGGGLDLRGLRERIETLSTFGRPSGGAFADGVSRTAYSDADVAGRAYMMAQMRAAGLRPRIDPAGNIFARRAGTSPTLKPILFGSHIDSVPNGGNFDGDLGSLSALAALEALAAAGIGARHPLEMVVWAHEESFAFGRGLACSRIVAGDVSPRDMDEMWNGVRRGDAIRKIGGDPDRILEARRPKGSLHCYLELHIEQGGTLERAGIPVGVVEGIVAIDRYEAIVTGVANHAGTTPIAERHDAMLAAAHLTVAVRDAATRAPGRQVATVGHIEVTPNSANVIPGLVHLSVELRDLEPRTLVTMMDDIRARARDIASTTGTTIEFRELARAAPAVATPDVQAAIERAAASLDLRSTRLPSGAGHDAQMMALLGPMGMIFVPSVGGVSHSPKELTYWEDCARGADVLLRTLLEMDRVD
;
A
#
# COMPACT_ATOMS: atom_id res chain seq x y z
N MET A 1 17.12 -25.43 -17.02
CA MET A 1 15.66 -25.60 -16.88
C MET A 1 15.40 -26.27 -15.55
N VAL A 2 14.75 -25.58 -14.60
CA VAL A 2 14.35 -26.18 -13.32
C VAL A 2 13.06 -26.96 -13.58
N SER A 3 13.20 -28.21 -14.01
CA SER A 3 12.08 -29.16 -14.08
C SER A 3 12.05 -29.92 -12.74
N GLY A 4 11.20 -29.53 -11.79
CA GLY A 4 10.91 -30.41 -10.65
C GLY A 4 10.45 -29.82 -9.32
N GLY A 5 10.42 -28.49 -9.12
CA GLY A 5 9.95 -27.90 -7.86
C GLY A 5 8.99 -26.75 -8.11
N GLY A 6 7.73 -27.07 -8.42
CA GLY A 6 6.66 -26.06 -8.46
C GLY A 6 6.26 -25.63 -7.05
N LEU A 7 5.64 -24.46 -6.92
CA LEU A 7 5.02 -24.05 -5.66
C LEU A 7 3.90 -25.02 -5.25
N ASP A 8 3.79 -25.29 -3.94
CA ASP A 8 2.61 -25.97 -3.38
C ASP A 8 1.44 -24.99 -3.32
N LEU A 9 0.74 -24.87 -4.45
CA LEU A 9 -0.40 -23.95 -4.60
C LEU A 9 -1.57 -24.32 -3.70
N ARG A 10 -1.75 -25.62 -3.42
CA ARG A 10 -2.78 -26.08 -2.49
C ARG A 10 -2.42 -25.63 -1.07
N GLY A 11 -1.17 -25.81 -0.66
CA GLY A 11 -0.66 -25.30 0.60
C GLY A 11 -0.78 -23.78 0.73
N LEU A 12 -0.49 -23.02 -0.34
CA LEU A 12 -0.67 -21.56 -0.35
C LEU A 12 -2.14 -21.16 -0.09
N ARG A 13 -3.07 -21.78 -0.82
CA ARG A 13 -4.51 -21.55 -0.64
C ARG A 13 -4.96 -21.89 0.78
N GLU A 14 -4.62 -23.09 1.27
CA GLU A 14 -5.01 -23.54 2.61
C GLU A 14 -4.47 -22.60 3.69
N ARG A 15 -3.27 -22.03 3.51
CA ARG A 15 -2.70 -21.05 4.44
C ARG A 15 -3.39 -19.70 4.39
N ILE A 16 -3.75 -19.19 3.21
CA ILE A 16 -4.55 -17.95 3.09
C ILE A 16 -5.92 -18.15 3.73
N GLU A 17 -6.60 -19.25 3.42
CA GLU A 17 -7.89 -19.59 4.01
C GLU A 17 -7.80 -19.76 5.54
N THR A 18 -6.71 -20.33 6.07
CA THR A 18 -6.49 -20.44 7.51
C THR A 18 -6.17 -19.09 8.15
N LEU A 19 -5.29 -18.29 7.56
CA LEU A 19 -4.92 -16.97 8.06
C LEU A 19 -6.15 -16.05 8.15
N SER A 20 -7.04 -16.12 7.15
CA SER A 20 -8.30 -15.36 7.14
C SER A 20 -9.25 -15.70 8.30
N THR A 21 -9.03 -16.78 9.08
CA THR A 21 -9.83 -17.06 10.28
C THR A 21 -9.47 -16.14 11.45
N PHE A 22 -8.26 -15.57 11.46
CA PHE A 22 -7.84 -14.61 12.48
C PHE A 22 -8.33 -13.21 12.08
N GLY A 23 -9.39 -12.75 12.74
CA GLY A 23 -10.05 -11.47 12.45
C GLY A 23 -11.32 -11.60 11.60
N ARG A 24 -11.74 -12.82 11.24
CA ARG A 24 -13.02 -13.06 10.59
C ARG A 24 -14.17 -12.70 11.55
N PRO A 25 -15.26 -12.09 11.07
CA PRO A 25 -16.47 -11.93 11.87
C PRO A 25 -16.97 -13.27 12.44
N SER A 26 -17.50 -13.24 13.66
CA SER A 26 -18.07 -14.44 14.31
C SER A 26 -19.21 -15.02 13.47
N GLY A 27 -19.15 -16.33 13.20
CA GLY A 27 -20.11 -17.02 12.32
C GLY A 27 -19.92 -16.74 10.82
N GLY A 28 -18.90 -15.96 10.44
CA GLY A 28 -18.60 -15.64 9.05
C GLY A 28 -17.86 -16.74 8.29
N ALA A 29 -17.91 -16.65 6.96
CA ALA A 29 -17.17 -17.43 5.99
C ALA A 29 -15.99 -16.63 5.41
N PHE A 30 -15.19 -17.26 4.53
CA PHE A 30 -14.09 -16.58 3.83
C PHE A 30 -14.56 -15.31 3.10
N ALA A 31 -15.75 -15.33 2.49
CA ALA A 31 -16.32 -14.19 1.76
C ALA A 31 -16.71 -12.99 2.65
N ASP A 32 -16.73 -13.15 3.98
CA ASP A 32 -17.03 -12.06 4.91
C ASP A 32 -15.79 -11.22 5.26
N GLY A 33 -14.64 -11.55 4.67
CA GLY A 33 -13.40 -10.80 4.83
C GLY A 33 -12.81 -10.89 6.23
N VAL A 34 -11.97 -9.91 6.56
CA VAL A 34 -11.20 -9.91 7.81
C VAL A 34 -11.09 -8.51 8.41
N SER A 35 -11.04 -8.45 9.74
CA SER A 35 -10.64 -7.29 10.52
C SER A 35 -9.44 -7.68 11.39
N ARG A 36 -8.28 -7.88 10.75
CA ARG A 36 -7.02 -8.17 11.41
C ARG A 36 -6.21 -6.89 11.53
N THR A 37 -6.77 -5.90 12.20
CA THR A 37 -6.15 -4.58 12.33
C THR A 37 -4.88 -4.64 13.19
N ALA A 38 -3.89 -3.81 12.86
CA ALA A 38 -2.61 -3.78 13.56
C ALA A 38 -2.77 -3.69 15.09
N TYR A 39 -2.00 -4.51 15.81
CA TYR A 39 -1.99 -4.63 17.27
C TYR A 39 -3.27 -5.19 17.91
N SER A 40 -4.29 -5.55 17.13
CA SER A 40 -5.44 -6.30 17.63
C SER A 40 -5.05 -7.71 18.08
N ASP A 41 -5.92 -8.37 18.84
CA ASP A 41 -5.69 -9.77 19.21
C ASP A 41 -5.72 -10.69 17.99
N ALA A 42 -6.47 -10.31 16.94
CA ALA A 42 -6.47 -10.99 15.65
C ALA A 42 -5.11 -10.86 14.94
N ASP A 43 -4.49 -9.68 14.96
CA ASP A 43 -3.13 -9.49 14.42
C ASP A 43 -2.13 -10.36 15.19
N VAL A 44 -2.12 -10.28 16.52
CA VAL A 44 -1.24 -11.12 17.36
C VAL A 44 -1.41 -12.62 17.04
N ALA A 45 -2.64 -13.10 16.87
CA ALA A 45 -2.91 -14.49 16.52
C ALA A 45 -2.45 -14.85 15.10
N GLY A 46 -2.70 -13.99 14.11
CA GLY A 46 -2.23 -14.16 12.73
C GLY A 46 -0.70 -14.18 12.62
N ARG A 47 -0.02 -13.31 13.37
CA ARG A 47 1.45 -13.29 13.51
C ARG A 47 1.97 -14.60 14.09
N ALA A 48 1.35 -15.07 15.17
CA ALA A 48 1.71 -16.33 15.80
C ALA A 48 1.54 -17.52 14.83
N TYR A 49 0.46 -17.53 14.06
CA TYR A 49 0.23 -18.49 12.98
C TYR A 49 1.34 -18.41 11.93
N MET A 50 1.66 -17.22 11.41
CA MET A 50 2.68 -17.03 10.40
C MET A 50 4.06 -17.51 10.86
N MET A 51 4.46 -17.20 12.10
CA MET A 51 5.69 -17.71 12.69
C MET A 51 5.68 -19.24 12.85
N ALA A 52 4.54 -19.84 13.17
CA ALA A 52 4.42 -21.30 13.24
C ALA A 52 4.59 -21.93 11.84
N GLN A 53 4.01 -21.31 10.80
CA GLN A 53 4.18 -21.72 9.41
C GLN A 53 5.64 -21.62 8.96
N MET A 54 6.33 -20.53 9.29
CA MET A 54 7.78 -20.38 9.04
C MET A 54 8.61 -21.47 9.74
N ARG A 55 8.31 -21.79 11.00
CA ARG A 55 9.01 -22.87 11.74
C ARG A 55 8.75 -24.25 11.13
N ALA A 56 7.51 -24.52 10.71
CA ALA A 56 7.14 -25.77 10.03
C ALA A 56 7.90 -25.94 8.71
N ALA A 57 8.18 -24.84 8.00
CA ALA A 57 9.04 -24.80 6.82
C ALA A 57 10.54 -24.97 7.12
N GLY A 58 10.94 -25.18 8.37
CA GLY A 58 12.34 -25.29 8.79
C GLY A 58 13.08 -23.95 8.89
N LEU A 59 12.38 -22.83 8.80
CA LEU A 59 12.95 -21.50 8.97
C LEU A 59 13.02 -21.09 10.45
N ARG A 60 13.84 -20.08 10.73
CA ARG A 60 13.98 -19.50 12.07
C ARG A 60 13.43 -18.08 12.08
N PRO A 61 12.13 -17.87 12.41
CA PRO A 61 11.57 -16.54 12.47
C PRO A 61 12.14 -15.76 13.65
N ARG A 62 12.40 -14.47 13.44
CA ARG A 62 12.81 -13.50 14.46
C ARG A 62 11.91 -12.27 14.38
N ILE A 63 11.65 -11.63 15.51
CA ILE A 63 10.97 -10.33 15.57
C ILE A 63 12.05 -9.26 15.76
N ASP A 64 12.02 -8.19 14.98
CA ASP A 64 12.91 -7.04 15.19
C ASP A 64 12.35 -6.06 16.24
N PRO A 65 13.10 -5.02 16.65
CA PRO A 65 12.61 -4.04 17.61
C PRO A 65 11.33 -3.29 17.18
N ALA A 66 11.07 -3.16 15.88
CA ALA A 66 9.84 -2.56 15.36
C ALA A 66 8.64 -3.53 15.35
N GLY A 67 8.87 -4.81 15.68
CA GLY A 67 7.85 -5.84 15.67
C GLY A 67 7.71 -6.58 14.34
N ASN A 68 8.50 -6.28 13.31
CA ASN A 68 8.48 -6.97 12.02
C ASN A 68 8.98 -8.42 12.18
N ILE A 69 8.40 -9.36 11.45
CA ILE A 69 8.82 -10.77 11.48
C ILE A 69 9.73 -11.02 10.28
N PHE A 70 10.95 -11.48 10.51
CA PHE A 70 11.88 -11.90 9.47
C PHE A 70 12.19 -13.39 9.57
N ALA A 71 12.37 -14.05 8.44
CA ALA A 71 12.95 -15.39 8.39
C ALA A 71 13.98 -15.46 7.25
N ARG A 72 15.21 -15.86 7.60
CA ARG A 72 16.34 -15.84 6.68
C ARG A 72 16.81 -17.25 6.34
N ARG A 73 16.99 -17.51 5.04
CA ARG A 73 17.73 -18.64 4.51
C ARG A 73 19.12 -18.16 4.09
N ALA A 74 20.17 -18.83 4.58
CA ALA A 74 21.54 -18.48 4.24
C ALA A 74 21.79 -18.72 2.74
N GLY A 75 22.50 -17.77 2.10
CA GLY A 75 23.02 -17.95 0.75
C GLY A 75 24.37 -18.67 0.78
N THR A 76 24.81 -19.16 -0.38
CA THR A 76 26.14 -19.80 -0.52
C THR A 76 27.29 -18.79 -0.44
N SER A 77 27.00 -17.50 -0.64
CA SER A 77 27.98 -16.41 -0.59
C SER A 77 27.60 -15.40 0.51
N PRO A 78 28.12 -15.55 1.74
CA PRO A 78 27.67 -14.74 2.89
C PRO A 78 28.03 -13.26 2.81
N THR A 79 28.93 -12.88 1.89
CA THR A 79 29.33 -11.49 1.61
C THR A 79 28.35 -10.75 0.71
N LEU A 80 27.47 -11.46 0.00
CA LEU A 80 26.45 -10.84 -0.85
C LEU A 80 25.31 -10.28 0.00
N LYS A 81 24.74 -9.16 -0.48
CA LYS A 81 23.61 -8.50 0.18
C LYS A 81 22.36 -9.37 0.09
N PRO A 82 21.46 -9.35 1.08
CA PRO A 82 20.25 -10.15 1.01
C PRO A 82 19.30 -9.66 -0.08
N ILE A 83 18.55 -10.61 -0.64
CA ILE A 83 17.30 -10.34 -1.35
C ILE A 83 16.19 -10.38 -0.29
N LEU A 84 15.54 -9.25 -0.06
CA LEU A 84 14.44 -9.10 0.89
C LEU A 84 13.10 -9.20 0.14
N PHE A 85 12.14 -9.94 0.67
CA PHE A 85 10.84 -10.07 -0.01
C PHE A 85 9.71 -10.42 0.96
N GLY A 86 8.50 -10.00 0.63
CA GLY A 86 7.34 -10.19 1.49
C GLY A 86 6.37 -9.03 1.36
N SER A 87 5.48 -8.91 2.35
CA SER A 87 4.47 -7.87 2.44
C SER A 87 3.99 -7.78 3.90
N HIS A 88 2.74 -7.42 4.14
CA HIS A 88 2.11 -7.36 5.47
C HIS A 88 1.10 -8.51 5.67
N ILE A 89 0.56 -8.60 6.90
CA ILE A 89 -0.60 -9.45 7.18
C ILE A 89 -1.67 -8.71 8.00
N ASP A 90 -1.45 -7.47 8.44
CA ASP A 90 -2.54 -6.69 9.01
C ASP A 90 -3.49 -6.19 7.92
N SER A 91 -4.73 -5.88 8.27
CA SER A 91 -5.77 -5.43 7.34
C SER A 91 -6.43 -4.14 7.82
N VAL A 92 -7.06 -3.40 6.90
CA VAL A 92 -8.13 -2.46 7.28
C VAL A 92 -9.30 -3.16 7.99
N PRO A 93 -10.15 -2.43 8.73
CA PRO A 93 -11.43 -2.95 9.20
C PRO A 93 -12.33 -3.41 8.04
N ASN A 94 -12.87 -4.62 8.13
CA ASN A 94 -13.67 -5.26 7.08
C ASN A 94 -12.94 -5.29 5.72
N GLY A 95 -11.64 -5.60 5.75
CA GLY A 95 -10.82 -5.79 4.55
C GLY A 95 -11.04 -7.14 3.88
N GLY A 96 -10.30 -7.36 2.81
CA GLY A 96 -10.25 -8.63 2.09
C GLY A 96 -9.28 -9.64 2.71
N ASN A 97 -9.07 -10.76 2.02
CA ASN A 97 -8.19 -11.85 2.47
C ASN A 97 -6.90 -11.98 1.64
N PHE A 98 -6.63 -11.04 0.73
CA PHE A 98 -5.50 -11.12 -0.20
C PHE A 98 -4.54 -9.95 -0.08
N ASP A 99 -5.04 -8.77 0.26
CA ASP A 99 -4.26 -7.58 0.62
C ASP A 99 -3.18 -7.90 1.66
N GLY A 100 -1.90 -7.70 1.31
CA GLY A 100 -0.74 -8.16 2.08
C GLY A 100 -0.53 -9.69 2.17
N ASP A 101 -1.58 -10.42 2.55
CA ASP A 101 -1.57 -11.85 2.85
C ASP A 101 -1.00 -12.69 1.71
N LEU A 102 -1.39 -12.35 0.46
CA LEU A 102 -0.89 -13.03 -0.73
C LEU A 102 0.64 -12.91 -0.83
N GLY A 103 1.19 -11.71 -0.66
CA GLY A 103 2.63 -11.47 -0.74
C GLY A 103 3.40 -12.20 0.34
N SER A 104 2.93 -12.09 1.58
CA SER A 104 3.56 -12.70 2.76
C SER A 104 3.58 -14.22 2.70
N LEU A 105 2.46 -14.86 2.32
CA LEU A 105 2.39 -16.32 2.22
C LEU A 105 3.05 -16.87 0.95
N SER A 106 3.06 -16.11 -0.15
CA SER A 106 3.83 -16.49 -1.35
C SER A 106 5.34 -16.42 -1.12
N ALA A 107 5.82 -15.48 -0.30
CA ALA A 107 7.23 -15.44 0.11
C ALA A 107 7.63 -16.72 0.88
N LEU A 108 6.78 -17.19 1.79
CA LEU A 108 7.01 -18.47 2.47
C LEU A 108 7.01 -19.64 1.49
N ALA A 109 6.00 -19.71 0.62
CA ALA A 109 5.87 -20.78 -0.36
C ALA A 109 7.08 -20.84 -1.32
N ALA A 110 7.62 -19.68 -1.72
CA ALA A 110 8.84 -19.61 -2.54
C ALA A 110 10.07 -20.20 -1.82
N LEU A 111 10.25 -19.89 -0.53
CA LEU A 111 11.34 -20.48 0.26
C LEU A 111 11.19 -22.00 0.40
N GLU A 112 9.97 -22.49 0.61
CA GLU A 112 9.65 -23.92 0.69
C GLU A 112 9.93 -24.62 -0.64
N ALA A 113 9.50 -24.06 -1.77
CA ALA A 113 9.74 -24.64 -3.09
C ALA A 113 11.24 -24.73 -3.42
N LEU A 114 12.01 -23.69 -3.10
CA LEU A 114 13.47 -23.73 -3.25
C LEU A 114 14.11 -24.79 -2.34
N ALA A 115 13.56 -25.02 -1.14
CA ALA A 115 14.09 -26.02 -0.22
C ALA A 115 13.76 -27.44 -0.69
N ALA A 116 12.52 -27.69 -1.10
CA ALA A 116 12.07 -28.96 -1.67
C ALA A 116 12.83 -29.33 -2.95
N ALA A 117 13.17 -28.34 -3.78
CA ALA A 117 13.98 -28.52 -4.99
C ALA A 117 15.49 -28.67 -4.72
N GLY A 118 15.94 -28.52 -3.47
CA GLY A 118 17.37 -28.54 -3.12
C GLY A 118 18.19 -27.39 -3.71
N ILE A 119 17.55 -26.28 -4.11
CA ILE A 119 18.19 -25.13 -4.74
C ILE A 119 18.74 -24.20 -3.67
N GLY A 120 20.06 -24.01 -3.63
CA GLY A 120 20.73 -23.00 -2.81
C GLY A 120 20.95 -21.71 -3.61
N ALA A 121 20.48 -20.58 -3.07
CA ALA A 121 20.73 -19.26 -3.64
C ALA A 121 22.13 -18.73 -3.27
N ARG A 122 22.73 -17.92 -4.13
CA ARG A 122 24.01 -17.23 -3.84
C ARG A 122 23.81 -16.17 -2.77
N HIS A 123 22.82 -15.31 -2.99
CA HIS A 123 22.41 -14.27 -2.06
C HIS A 123 21.64 -14.88 -0.89
N PRO A 124 21.78 -14.33 0.32
CA PRO A 124 20.87 -14.65 1.41
C PRO A 124 19.44 -14.26 1.02
N LEU A 125 18.49 -15.18 1.18
CA LEU A 125 17.08 -14.92 0.97
C LEU A 125 16.44 -14.62 2.32
N GLU A 126 15.88 -13.43 2.49
CA GLU A 126 15.22 -13.02 3.74
C GLU A 126 13.78 -12.66 3.43
N MET A 127 12.83 -13.43 3.98
CA MET A 127 11.43 -13.03 3.94
C MET A 127 11.11 -12.09 5.10
N VAL A 128 10.16 -11.19 4.88
CA VAL A 128 9.65 -10.25 5.89
C VAL A 128 8.13 -10.25 5.90
N VAL A 129 7.56 -10.10 7.10
CA VAL A 129 6.16 -9.73 7.31
C VAL A 129 6.18 -8.41 8.07
N TRP A 130 5.86 -7.34 7.35
CA TRP A 130 5.80 -5.99 7.88
C TRP A 130 4.65 -5.89 8.89
N ALA A 131 4.88 -5.12 9.94
CA ALA A 131 3.86 -4.80 10.92
C ALA A 131 3.24 -3.44 10.62
N HIS A 132 1.92 -3.36 10.77
CA HIS A 132 1.20 -2.09 10.75
C HIS A 132 1.44 -1.32 9.44
N GLU A 133 1.28 -2.02 8.33
CA GLU A 133 1.22 -1.43 7.00
C GLU A 133 -0.05 -0.56 6.91
N GLU A 134 -1.18 -1.12 7.35
CA GLU A 134 -2.48 -0.52 7.17
C GLU A 134 -2.64 0.66 8.14
N SER A 135 -3.00 1.83 7.62
CA SER A 135 -2.95 3.13 8.33
C SER A 135 -3.97 3.29 9.48
N PHE A 136 -4.46 2.19 10.05
CA PHE A 136 -5.54 2.15 11.03
C PHE A 136 -5.18 2.78 12.38
N ALA A 137 -4.01 2.45 12.93
CA ALA A 137 -3.52 3.02 14.17
C ALA A 137 -2.56 4.20 13.91
N PHE A 138 -2.53 5.17 14.83
CA PHE A 138 -1.58 6.31 14.83
C PHE A 138 -1.57 7.18 13.56
N GLY A 139 -2.60 7.09 12.70
CA GLY A 139 -2.84 8.02 11.59
C GLY A 139 -1.82 7.96 10.44
N ARG A 140 -0.92 6.98 10.44
CA ARG A 140 0.13 6.82 9.42
C ARG A 140 0.45 5.35 9.22
N GLY A 141 0.22 4.84 8.01
CA GLY A 141 0.60 3.48 7.61
C GLY A 141 2.07 3.34 7.24
N LEU A 142 2.43 2.13 6.82
CA LEU A 142 3.80 1.67 6.59
C LEU A 142 4.66 1.82 7.86
N ALA A 143 4.04 1.73 9.04
CA ALA A 143 4.65 2.26 10.26
C ALA A 143 5.99 1.56 10.58
N CYS A 144 6.03 0.24 10.50
CA CYS A 144 7.25 -0.50 10.86
C CYS A 144 8.26 -0.62 9.70
N SER A 145 7.84 -0.54 8.44
CA SER A 145 8.79 -0.38 7.32
C SER A 145 9.41 1.02 7.28
N ARG A 146 8.67 2.05 7.71
CA ARG A 146 9.21 3.41 7.95
C ARG A 146 10.30 3.42 8.99
N ILE A 147 10.05 2.75 10.12
CA ILE A 147 11.06 2.58 11.18
C ILE A 147 12.33 1.93 10.62
N VAL A 148 12.18 0.85 9.85
CA VAL A 148 13.33 0.16 9.21
C VAL A 148 14.06 1.06 8.21
N ALA A 149 13.35 1.93 7.48
CA ALA A 149 13.92 2.91 6.57
C ALA A 149 14.51 4.16 7.26
N GLY A 150 14.40 4.27 8.59
CA GLY A 150 14.97 5.37 9.37
C GLY A 150 14.01 6.54 9.66
N ASP A 151 12.77 6.46 9.21
CA ASP A 151 11.69 7.43 9.47
C ASP A 151 11.05 7.14 10.84
N VAL A 152 11.82 7.36 11.90
CA VAL A 152 11.41 7.16 13.30
C VAL A 152 12.22 8.05 14.23
N SER A 153 11.57 8.58 15.27
CA SER A 153 12.17 9.17 16.45
C SER A 153 11.79 8.37 17.71
N PRO A 154 12.64 8.27 18.74
CA PRO A 154 12.26 7.62 20.00
C PRO A 154 11.01 8.26 20.65
N ARG A 155 10.81 9.56 20.44
CA ARG A 155 9.62 10.28 20.92
C ARG A 155 8.33 9.76 20.31
N ASP A 156 8.38 9.18 19.11
CA ASP A 156 7.20 8.64 18.44
C ASP A 156 6.58 7.48 19.25
N MET A 157 7.37 6.83 20.11
CA MET A 157 6.88 5.79 21.02
C MET A 157 5.90 6.34 22.07
N ASP A 158 5.88 7.66 22.31
CA ASP A 158 4.95 8.36 23.19
C ASP A 158 3.61 8.73 22.53
N GLU A 159 3.48 8.53 21.22
CA GLU A 159 2.23 8.83 20.54
C GLU A 159 1.08 7.98 21.07
N MET A 160 -0.09 8.61 21.22
CA MET A 160 -1.28 7.97 21.76
C MET A 160 -2.31 7.76 20.65
N TRP A 161 -2.92 6.58 20.61
CA TRP A 161 -4.06 6.28 19.76
C TRP A 161 -5.07 5.48 20.58
N ASN A 162 -6.30 5.98 20.70
CA ASN A 162 -7.38 5.35 21.48
C ASN A 162 -6.96 4.91 22.89
N GLY A 163 -6.15 5.73 23.58
CA GLY A 163 -5.65 5.44 24.92
C GLY A 163 -4.48 4.46 25.00
N VAL A 164 -3.99 3.94 23.86
CA VAL A 164 -2.82 3.06 23.76
C VAL A 164 -1.61 3.87 23.28
N ARG A 165 -0.49 3.76 23.99
CA ARG A 165 0.79 4.35 23.61
C ARG A 165 1.47 3.48 22.54
N ARG A 166 2.07 4.10 21.51
CA ARG A 166 2.71 3.38 20.39
C ARG A 166 3.74 2.35 20.85
N GLY A 167 4.57 2.70 21.83
CA GLY A 167 5.55 1.77 22.39
C GLY A 167 4.92 0.50 22.99
N ASP A 168 3.74 0.61 23.63
CA ASP A 168 3.05 -0.54 24.21
C ASP A 168 2.40 -1.40 23.12
N ALA A 169 1.91 -0.78 22.04
CA ALA A 169 1.41 -1.49 20.86
C ALA A 169 2.52 -2.32 20.19
N ILE A 170 3.71 -1.74 19.98
CA ILE A 170 4.88 -2.46 19.45
C ILE A 170 5.30 -3.60 20.39
N ARG A 171 5.32 -3.36 21.71
CA ARG A 171 5.62 -4.40 22.69
C ARG A 171 4.62 -5.55 22.65
N LYS A 172 3.34 -5.28 22.41
CA LYS A 172 2.27 -6.29 22.29
C LYS A 172 2.54 -7.29 21.16
N ILE A 173 3.12 -6.84 20.05
CA ILE A 173 3.48 -7.71 18.90
C ILE A 173 4.89 -8.30 19.00
N GLY A 174 5.54 -8.16 20.15
CA GLY A 174 6.87 -8.73 20.43
C GLY A 174 8.06 -7.86 20.01
N GLY A 175 7.82 -6.61 19.60
CA GLY A 175 8.87 -5.63 19.37
C GLY A 175 9.45 -5.06 20.67
N ASP A 176 10.47 -4.22 20.53
CA ASP A 176 11.20 -3.60 21.62
C ASP A 176 11.34 -2.08 21.37
N PRO A 177 10.39 -1.26 21.89
CA PRO A 177 10.39 0.18 21.64
C PRO A 177 11.59 0.90 22.27
N ASP A 178 12.22 0.32 23.28
CA ASP A 178 13.40 0.89 23.93
C ASP A 178 14.65 0.76 23.03
N ARG A 179 14.60 -0.17 22.07
CA ARG A 179 15.63 -0.44 21.06
C ARG A 179 15.17 -0.10 19.65
N ILE A 180 14.15 0.76 19.50
CA ILE A 180 13.50 1.02 18.20
C ILE A 180 14.46 1.46 17.09
N LEU A 181 15.53 2.20 17.45
CA LEU A 181 16.53 2.68 16.49
C LEU A 181 17.37 1.54 15.89
N GLU A 182 17.45 0.38 16.56
CA GLU A 182 18.19 -0.79 16.07
C GLU A 182 17.44 -1.56 14.96
N ALA A 183 16.14 -1.29 14.76
CA ALA A 183 15.41 -1.82 13.61
C ALA A 183 15.85 -1.19 12.28
N ARG A 184 16.52 -0.03 12.32
CA ARG A 184 16.97 0.69 11.13
C ARG A 184 17.96 -0.14 10.31
N ARG A 185 17.76 -0.12 9.00
CA ARG A 185 18.71 -0.69 8.03
C ARG A 185 19.47 0.42 7.29
N PRO A 186 20.78 0.25 7.02
CA PRO A 186 21.52 1.21 6.22
C PRO A 186 21.02 1.28 4.77
N LYS A 187 21.11 2.45 4.16
CA LYS A 187 20.93 2.61 2.71
C LYS A 187 21.96 1.76 1.96
N GLY A 188 21.51 1.08 0.90
CA GLY A 188 22.32 0.18 0.09
C GLY A 188 22.60 -1.17 0.73
N SER A 189 21.89 -1.55 1.80
CA SER A 189 22.07 -2.83 2.51
C SER A 189 21.36 -4.02 1.87
N LEU A 190 20.51 -3.79 0.87
CA LEU A 190 19.79 -4.83 0.14
C LEU A 190 20.38 -5.01 -1.26
N HIS A 191 20.37 -6.25 -1.78
CA HIS A 191 20.57 -6.50 -3.20
C HIS A 191 19.33 -6.03 -3.96
N CYS A 192 18.15 -6.47 -3.53
CA CYS A 192 16.87 -5.88 -3.91
C CYS A 192 15.76 -6.19 -2.89
N TYR A 193 14.64 -5.49 -3.02
CA TYR A 193 13.36 -5.79 -2.39
C TYR A 193 12.32 -6.18 -3.44
N LEU A 194 11.57 -7.25 -3.17
CA LEU A 194 10.48 -7.74 -4.03
C LEU A 194 9.19 -7.90 -3.21
N GLU A 195 8.10 -7.36 -3.73
CA GLU A 195 6.78 -7.50 -3.12
C GLU A 195 5.75 -7.96 -4.15
N LEU A 196 5.13 -9.10 -3.89
CA LEU A 196 3.97 -9.56 -4.63
C LEU A 196 2.72 -9.01 -3.93
N HIS A 197 1.82 -8.43 -4.71
CA HIS A 197 0.60 -7.85 -4.18
C HIS A 197 -0.55 -8.00 -5.18
N ILE A 198 -1.78 -7.88 -4.71
CA ILE A 198 -2.93 -7.67 -5.59
C ILE A 198 -2.88 -6.25 -6.17
N GLU A 199 -3.41 -6.03 -7.38
CA GLU A 199 -3.41 -4.70 -8.01
C GLU A 199 -4.19 -3.66 -7.19
N GLN A 200 -5.25 -4.10 -6.50
CA GLN A 200 -6.26 -3.26 -5.83
C GLN A 200 -7.08 -2.38 -6.80
N GLY A 201 -6.62 -2.23 -8.05
CA GLY A 201 -7.35 -1.72 -9.21
C GLY A 201 -7.82 -2.83 -10.15
N GLY A 202 -8.62 -2.46 -11.15
CA GLY A 202 -9.18 -3.42 -12.13
C GLY A 202 -8.50 -3.38 -13.50
N THR A 203 -7.30 -2.82 -13.62
CA THR A 203 -6.63 -2.61 -14.93
C THR A 203 -6.23 -3.94 -15.55
N LEU A 204 -5.57 -4.80 -14.78
CA LEU A 204 -5.09 -6.11 -15.21
C LEU A 204 -6.25 -7.04 -15.56
N GLU A 205 -7.29 -7.06 -14.70
CA GLU A 205 -8.52 -7.84 -14.94
C GLU A 205 -9.19 -7.42 -16.26
N ARG A 206 -9.48 -6.12 -16.44
CA ARG A 206 -10.11 -5.63 -17.68
C ARG A 206 -9.27 -5.87 -18.94
N ALA A 207 -7.95 -5.89 -18.81
CA ALA A 207 -7.03 -6.19 -19.91
C ALA A 207 -6.81 -7.71 -20.14
N GLY A 208 -7.31 -8.55 -19.22
CA GLY A 208 -7.03 -9.99 -19.16
C GLY A 208 -5.54 -10.32 -18.99
N ILE A 209 -4.75 -9.42 -18.42
CA ILE A 209 -3.29 -9.57 -18.25
C ILE A 209 -3.01 -10.12 -16.85
N PRO A 210 -2.38 -11.30 -16.70
CA PRO A 210 -2.23 -11.96 -15.41
C PRO A 210 -1.14 -11.35 -14.50
N VAL A 211 -0.22 -10.56 -15.05
CA VAL A 211 0.93 -10.03 -14.30
C VAL A 211 1.13 -8.54 -14.59
N GLY A 212 1.14 -7.75 -13.53
CA GLY A 212 1.57 -6.37 -13.55
C GLY A 212 3.01 -6.23 -13.08
N VAL A 213 3.83 -5.52 -13.86
CA VAL A 213 5.20 -5.14 -13.48
C VAL A 213 5.16 -3.69 -13.02
N VAL A 214 5.26 -3.47 -11.71
CA VAL A 214 5.00 -2.13 -11.17
C VAL A 214 6.09 -1.15 -11.61
N GLU A 215 5.68 0.03 -12.10
CA GLU A 215 6.56 1.15 -12.50
C GLU A 215 7.09 1.93 -11.32
N GLY A 216 6.30 1.94 -10.25
CA GLY A 216 6.58 2.59 -8.99
C GLY A 216 5.28 2.89 -8.27
N ILE A 217 5.42 3.38 -7.05
CA ILE A 217 4.31 3.89 -6.25
C ILE A 217 4.21 5.40 -6.49
N VAL A 218 3.00 5.87 -6.82
CA VAL A 218 2.74 7.27 -7.16
C VAL A 218 3.11 8.23 -6.04
N ALA A 219 3.46 9.46 -6.43
CA ALA A 219 3.49 10.59 -5.53
C ALA A 219 2.06 10.95 -5.10
N ILE A 220 1.92 11.54 -3.91
CA ILE A 220 0.63 11.98 -3.39
C ILE A 220 0.78 13.39 -2.82
N ASP A 221 0.00 14.33 -3.33
CA ASP A 221 -0.14 15.67 -2.75
C ASP A 221 -1.56 15.82 -2.18
N ARG A 222 -1.66 16.25 -0.92
CA ARG A 222 -2.93 16.51 -0.23
C ARG A 222 -3.03 17.97 0.18
N TYR A 223 -4.16 18.57 -0.16
CA TYR A 223 -4.52 19.93 0.20
C TYR A 223 -5.89 19.98 0.88
N GLU A 224 -6.09 21.00 1.70
CA GLU A 224 -7.40 21.48 2.12
C GLU A 224 -7.69 22.76 1.35
N ALA A 225 -8.83 22.80 0.66
CA ALA A 225 -9.39 24.02 0.10
C ALA A 225 -10.44 24.58 1.06
N ILE A 226 -10.27 25.85 1.43
CA ILE A 226 -11.16 26.60 2.32
C ILE A 226 -11.88 27.64 1.47
N VAL A 227 -13.18 27.48 1.33
CA VAL A 227 -14.05 28.36 0.54
C VAL A 227 -14.86 29.22 1.49
N THR A 228 -14.64 30.54 1.47
CA THR A 228 -15.36 31.47 2.35
C THR A 228 -16.33 32.32 1.54
N GLY A 229 -17.59 32.30 1.96
CA GLY A 229 -18.69 33.10 1.43
C GLY A 229 -19.38 33.86 2.56
N VAL A 230 -20.70 34.05 2.45
CA VAL A 230 -21.50 34.73 3.47
C VAL A 230 -22.76 33.94 3.76
N ALA A 231 -22.90 33.49 5.01
CA ALA A 231 -24.11 32.81 5.43
C ALA A 231 -25.29 33.77 5.50
N ASN A 232 -26.42 33.41 4.88
CA ASN A 232 -27.63 34.22 4.88
C ASN A 232 -28.89 33.38 4.62
N HIS A 233 -30.08 33.97 4.76
CA HIS A 233 -31.34 33.25 4.66
C HIS A 233 -31.69 32.88 3.21
N ALA A 234 -31.86 31.58 2.93
CA ALA A 234 -32.01 31.06 1.58
C ALA A 234 -33.27 31.54 0.84
N GLY A 235 -34.32 31.96 1.55
CA GLY A 235 -35.56 32.44 0.95
C GLY A 235 -35.60 33.95 0.66
N THR A 236 -34.81 34.74 1.37
CA THR A 236 -34.93 36.21 1.34
C THR A 236 -33.72 36.89 0.71
N THR A 237 -32.58 36.23 0.61
CA THR A 237 -31.41 36.77 -0.11
C THR A 237 -31.56 36.52 -1.63
N PRO A 238 -31.67 37.58 -2.46
CA PRO A 238 -31.73 37.45 -3.91
C PRO A 238 -30.49 36.75 -4.48
N ILE A 239 -30.64 36.01 -5.57
CA ILE A 239 -29.54 35.21 -6.17
C ILE A 239 -28.32 36.07 -6.52
N ALA A 240 -28.54 37.28 -7.06
CA ALA A 240 -27.47 38.20 -7.45
C ALA A 240 -26.64 38.75 -6.28
N GLU A 241 -27.12 38.62 -5.04
CA GLU A 241 -26.47 39.11 -3.82
C GLU A 241 -25.77 38.00 -3.02
N ARG A 242 -25.82 36.75 -3.51
CA ARG A 242 -25.27 35.60 -2.78
C ARG A 242 -23.77 35.47 -2.97
N HIS A 243 -23.10 35.15 -1.88
CA HIS A 243 -21.72 34.67 -1.83
C HIS A 243 -21.75 33.23 -1.31
N ASP A 244 -22.27 32.31 -2.12
CA ASP A 244 -22.55 30.93 -1.72
C ASP A 244 -21.28 30.07 -1.76
N ALA A 245 -20.75 29.71 -0.60
CA ALA A 245 -19.53 28.92 -0.49
C ALA A 245 -19.71 27.49 -1.03
N MET A 246 -20.91 26.92 -0.96
CA MET A 246 -21.17 25.56 -1.44
C MET A 246 -21.28 25.50 -2.96
N LEU A 247 -21.83 26.54 -3.60
CA LEU A 247 -21.81 26.65 -5.05
C LEU A 247 -20.37 26.74 -5.58
N ALA A 248 -19.54 27.59 -4.96
CA ALA A 248 -18.13 27.71 -5.31
C ALA A 248 -17.36 26.39 -5.08
N ALA A 249 -17.60 25.70 -3.96
CA ALA A 249 -17.04 24.39 -3.68
C ALA A 249 -17.45 23.33 -4.72
N ALA A 250 -18.71 23.32 -5.16
CA ALA A 250 -19.19 22.39 -6.19
C ALA A 250 -18.48 22.61 -7.54
N HIS A 251 -18.30 23.87 -7.96
CA HIS A 251 -17.51 24.19 -9.15
C HIS A 251 -16.05 23.76 -8.98
N LEU A 252 -15.48 23.95 -7.79
CA LEU A 252 -14.10 23.54 -7.51
C LEU A 252 -13.95 22.01 -7.55
N THR A 253 -14.93 21.25 -7.05
CA THR A 253 -14.92 19.78 -7.15
C THR A 253 -14.86 19.30 -8.60
N VAL A 254 -15.63 19.92 -9.50
CA VAL A 254 -15.57 19.62 -10.94
C VAL A 254 -14.20 19.99 -11.51
N ALA A 255 -13.68 21.17 -11.15
CA ALA A 255 -12.36 21.63 -11.59
C ALA A 255 -11.22 20.67 -11.18
N VAL A 256 -11.26 20.12 -9.96
CA VAL A 256 -10.29 19.12 -9.48
C VAL A 256 -10.31 17.87 -10.34
N ARG A 257 -11.50 17.30 -10.60
CA ARG A 257 -11.64 16.12 -11.47
C ARG A 257 -11.13 16.43 -12.88
N ASP A 258 -11.51 17.59 -13.43
CA ASP A 258 -11.15 17.96 -14.79
C ASP A 258 -9.64 18.09 -14.96
N ALA A 259 -8.93 18.62 -13.97
CA ALA A 259 -7.47 18.77 -14.00
C ALA A 259 -6.75 17.44 -14.29
N ALA A 260 -7.22 16.32 -13.72
CA ALA A 260 -6.67 14.99 -14.03
C ALA A 260 -6.96 14.53 -15.48
N THR A 261 -8.06 14.97 -16.07
CA THR A 261 -8.50 14.55 -17.42
C THR A 261 -7.99 15.43 -18.56
N ARG A 262 -7.30 16.55 -18.26
CA ARG A 262 -6.82 17.50 -19.28
C ARG A 262 -5.67 16.96 -20.14
N ALA A 263 -4.88 16.05 -19.60
CA ALA A 263 -3.77 15.42 -20.28
C ALA A 263 -3.99 13.91 -20.35
N PRO A 264 -3.55 13.24 -21.43
CA PRO A 264 -3.49 11.78 -21.42
C PRO A 264 -2.52 11.32 -20.33
N GLY A 265 -2.85 10.23 -19.65
CA GLY A 265 -1.99 9.66 -18.61
C GLY A 265 -2.79 8.84 -17.60
N ARG A 266 -2.19 8.60 -16.44
CA ARG A 266 -2.76 7.78 -15.35
C ARG A 266 -2.92 8.56 -14.05
N GLN A 267 -2.71 9.88 -14.10
CA GLN A 267 -2.95 10.78 -12.99
C GLN A 267 -4.40 10.75 -12.53
N VAL A 268 -4.59 10.90 -11.22
CA VAL A 268 -5.91 10.98 -10.59
C VAL A 268 -5.99 12.18 -9.67
N ALA A 269 -7.19 12.75 -9.57
CA ALA A 269 -7.49 13.86 -8.69
C ALA A 269 -8.86 13.63 -8.05
N THR A 270 -8.92 13.76 -6.72
CA THR A 270 -10.10 13.37 -5.93
C THR A 270 -10.42 14.42 -4.89
N VAL A 271 -11.71 14.76 -4.78
CA VAL A 271 -12.30 15.40 -3.59
C VAL A 271 -13.03 14.32 -2.84
N GLY A 272 -12.48 13.89 -1.70
CA GLY A 272 -13.01 12.76 -0.92
C GLY A 272 -13.80 13.16 0.33
N HIS A 273 -13.73 14.43 0.71
CA HIS A 273 -14.29 14.96 1.96
C HIS A 273 -14.72 16.41 1.76
N ILE A 274 -15.93 16.75 2.23
CA ILE A 274 -16.50 18.10 2.20
C ILE A 274 -17.23 18.35 3.53
N GLU A 275 -16.89 19.43 4.21
CA GLU A 275 -17.57 19.94 5.40
C GLU A 275 -18.17 21.30 5.10
N VAL A 276 -19.48 21.44 5.33
CA VAL A 276 -20.25 22.65 5.03
C VAL A 276 -20.66 23.31 6.34
N THR A 277 -20.62 24.64 6.41
CA THR A 277 -21.08 25.41 7.57
C THR A 277 -22.06 26.51 7.13
N PRO A 278 -23.25 26.64 7.77
CA PRO A 278 -23.74 25.90 8.94
C PRO A 278 -24.42 24.55 8.62
N ASN A 279 -24.42 24.11 7.36
CA ASN A 279 -25.07 22.87 6.91
C ASN A 279 -26.58 22.78 7.20
N SER A 280 -27.31 23.91 7.08
CA SER A 280 -28.76 23.95 7.24
C SER A 280 -29.44 24.18 5.88
N ALA A 281 -30.51 23.43 5.60
CA ALA A 281 -31.19 23.43 4.30
C ALA A 281 -31.76 24.79 3.88
N ASN A 282 -32.06 25.68 4.84
CA ASN A 282 -32.62 27.01 4.61
C ASN A 282 -31.60 28.16 4.77
N VAL A 283 -30.31 27.85 4.83
CA VAL A 283 -29.23 28.83 4.98
C VAL A 283 -28.25 28.67 3.82
N ILE A 284 -27.92 29.78 3.15
CA ILE A 284 -26.83 29.85 2.18
C ILE A 284 -25.53 29.54 2.94
N PRO A 285 -24.72 28.55 2.52
CA PRO A 285 -23.48 28.24 3.23
C PRO A 285 -22.45 29.37 3.16
N GLY A 286 -21.87 29.72 4.31
CA GLY A 286 -20.86 30.77 4.42
C GLY A 286 -19.43 30.24 4.45
N LEU A 287 -19.23 28.94 4.67
CA LEU A 287 -17.90 28.33 4.74
C LEU A 287 -17.99 26.87 4.30
N VAL A 288 -17.03 26.44 3.48
CA VAL A 288 -16.84 25.03 3.11
C VAL A 288 -15.37 24.67 3.18
N HIS A 289 -15.06 23.55 3.83
CA HIS A 289 -13.76 22.90 3.77
C HIS A 289 -13.88 21.68 2.86
N LEU A 290 -12.97 21.50 1.90
CA LEU A 290 -12.93 20.30 1.07
C LEU A 290 -11.50 19.81 0.85
N SER A 291 -11.34 18.49 0.79
CA SER A 291 -10.05 17.87 0.48
C SER A 291 -9.76 17.91 -1.02
N VAL A 292 -8.49 18.05 -1.37
CA VAL A 292 -7.98 17.84 -2.72
C VAL A 292 -6.79 16.89 -2.64
N GLU A 293 -6.90 15.71 -3.21
CA GLU A 293 -5.81 14.75 -3.29
C GLU A 293 -5.46 14.48 -4.75
N LEU A 294 -4.16 14.61 -5.07
CA LEU A 294 -3.62 14.40 -6.41
C LEU A 294 -2.61 13.27 -6.37
N ARG A 295 -2.66 12.36 -7.33
CA ARG A 295 -1.67 11.27 -7.45
C ARG A 295 -1.20 11.09 -8.88
N ASP A 296 0.10 10.88 -9.05
CA ASP A 296 0.77 10.55 -10.31
C ASP A 296 2.18 10.02 -10.03
N LEU A 297 2.75 9.24 -10.94
CA LEU A 297 4.13 8.76 -10.80
C LEU A 297 5.15 9.88 -11.04
N GLU A 298 4.83 10.87 -11.88
CA GLU A 298 5.65 12.03 -12.18
C GLU A 298 5.23 13.24 -11.34
N PRO A 299 6.05 13.69 -10.36
CA PRO A 299 5.72 14.82 -9.49
C PRO A 299 5.40 16.13 -10.23
N ARG A 300 5.99 16.35 -11.40
CA ARG A 300 5.68 17.54 -12.22
C ARG A 300 4.24 17.55 -12.73
N THR A 301 3.64 16.38 -12.94
CA THR A 301 2.21 16.26 -13.28
C THR A 301 1.35 16.80 -12.14
N LEU A 302 1.69 16.50 -10.89
CA LEU A 302 0.96 17.00 -9.71
C LEU A 302 1.01 18.53 -9.62
N VAL A 303 2.20 19.11 -9.81
CA VAL A 303 2.38 20.57 -9.85
C VAL A 303 1.51 21.20 -10.93
N THR A 304 1.51 20.61 -12.13
CA THR A 304 0.70 21.10 -13.27
C THR A 304 -0.80 21.03 -12.97
N MET A 305 -1.28 19.92 -12.39
CA MET A 305 -2.68 19.78 -11.99
C MET A 305 -3.06 20.81 -10.93
N MET A 306 -2.24 21.00 -9.91
CA MET A 306 -2.53 21.97 -8.85
C MET A 306 -2.52 23.41 -9.35
N ASP A 307 -1.66 23.74 -10.30
CA ASP A 307 -1.64 25.07 -10.91
C ASP A 307 -2.90 25.34 -11.77
N ASP A 308 -3.41 24.33 -12.50
CA ASP A 308 -4.71 24.43 -13.20
C ASP A 308 -5.87 24.59 -12.20
N ILE A 309 -5.86 23.82 -11.11
CA ILE A 309 -6.87 23.92 -10.04
C ILE A 309 -6.87 25.31 -9.42
N ARG A 310 -5.68 25.86 -9.09
CA ARG A 310 -5.55 27.22 -8.55
C ARG A 310 -6.01 28.28 -9.52
N ALA A 311 -5.77 28.10 -10.83
CA ALA A 311 -6.26 29.02 -11.85
C ALA A 311 -7.78 29.03 -11.90
N ARG A 312 -8.40 27.85 -12.02
CA ARG A 312 -9.87 27.71 -12.02
C ARG A 312 -10.50 28.20 -10.72
N ALA A 313 -9.85 27.99 -9.58
CA ALA A 313 -10.32 28.49 -8.29
C ALA A 313 -10.41 30.02 -8.25
N ARG A 314 -9.46 30.74 -8.87
CA ARG A 314 -9.54 32.22 -8.97
C ARG A 314 -10.73 32.67 -9.81
N ASP A 315 -10.98 32.01 -10.94
CA ASP A 315 -12.14 32.31 -11.80
C ASP A 315 -13.46 32.03 -11.06
N ILE A 316 -13.55 30.86 -10.40
CA ILE A 316 -14.70 30.49 -9.57
C ILE A 316 -14.95 31.55 -8.50
N ALA A 317 -13.94 31.85 -7.68
CA ALA A 317 -14.01 32.85 -6.62
C ALA A 317 -14.51 34.22 -7.12
N SER A 318 -14.02 34.67 -8.28
CA SER A 318 -14.48 35.90 -8.90
C SER A 318 -15.95 35.84 -9.34
N THR A 319 -16.40 34.72 -9.91
CA THR A 319 -17.78 34.58 -10.41
C THR A 319 -18.82 34.37 -9.31
N THR A 320 -18.43 33.74 -8.20
CA THR A 320 -19.31 33.48 -7.04
C THR A 320 -19.20 34.53 -5.95
N GLY A 321 -18.26 35.48 -6.09
CA GLY A 321 -17.96 36.49 -5.08
C GLY A 321 -17.44 35.90 -3.77
N THR A 322 -16.81 34.72 -3.80
CA THR A 322 -16.26 34.04 -2.62
C THR A 322 -14.74 34.16 -2.58
N THR A 323 -14.10 33.70 -1.50
CA THR A 323 -12.64 33.45 -1.49
C THR A 323 -12.38 31.95 -1.46
N ILE A 324 -11.24 31.53 -2.03
CA ILE A 324 -10.78 30.15 -2.02
C ILE A 324 -9.30 30.14 -1.67
N GLU A 325 -8.94 29.49 -0.57
CA GLU A 325 -7.57 29.34 -0.09
C GLU A 325 -7.18 27.86 -0.07
N PHE A 326 -5.91 27.55 -0.34
CA PHE A 326 -5.39 26.18 -0.30
C PHE A 326 -4.31 26.07 0.77
N ARG A 327 -4.48 25.13 1.70
CA ARG A 327 -3.47 24.72 2.66
C ARG A 327 -2.94 23.35 2.29
N GLU A 328 -1.62 23.23 2.15
CA GLU A 328 -0.99 21.93 1.97
C GLU A 328 -1.00 21.14 3.28
N LEU A 329 -1.47 19.90 3.22
CA LEU A 329 -1.57 19.00 4.36
C LEU A 329 -0.43 17.99 4.39
N ALA A 330 -0.11 17.40 3.24
CA ALA A 330 0.93 16.39 3.12
C ALA A 330 1.44 16.27 1.68
N ARG A 331 2.71 15.86 1.56
CA ARG A 331 3.30 15.36 0.31
C ARG A 331 4.04 14.07 0.55
N ALA A 332 3.89 13.12 -0.37
CA ALA A 332 4.67 11.91 -0.44
C ALA A 332 5.40 11.84 -1.79
N ALA A 333 6.71 11.65 -1.75
CA ALA A 333 7.52 11.43 -2.95
C ALA A 333 7.18 10.07 -3.59
N PRO A 334 7.31 9.93 -4.92
CA PRO A 334 7.11 8.65 -5.58
C PRO A 334 8.24 7.69 -5.22
N ALA A 335 7.95 6.39 -5.23
CA ALA A 335 8.95 5.33 -5.12
C ALA A 335 9.03 4.58 -6.43
N VAL A 336 10.00 4.96 -7.27
CA VAL A 336 10.19 4.39 -8.61
C VAL A 336 10.78 2.99 -8.52
N ALA A 337 10.20 2.03 -9.25
CA ALA A 337 10.72 0.68 -9.33
C ALA A 337 12.05 0.67 -10.12
N THR A 338 12.96 -0.22 -9.74
CA THR A 338 14.29 -0.31 -10.36
C THR A 338 14.21 -1.04 -11.69
N PRO A 339 14.70 -0.47 -12.81
CA PRO A 339 14.55 -1.05 -14.15
C PRO A 339 15.06 -2.49 -14.27
N ASP A 340 16.18 -2.84 -13.64
CA ASP A 340 16.73 -4.20 -13.69
C ASP A 340 15.84 -5.21 -12.95
N VAL A 341 15.21 -4.79 -11.86
CA VAL A 341 14.25 -5.62 -11.10
C VAL A 341 12.97 -5.81 -11.91
N GLN A 342 12.47 -4.75 -12.57
CA GLN A 342 11.33 -4.86 -13.48
C GLN A 342 11.63 -5.82 -14.64
N ALA A 343 12.81 -5.71 -15.25
CA ALA A 343 13.23 -6.60 -16.32
C ALA A 343 13.35 -8.07 -15.84
N ALA A 344 13.76 -8.30 -14.58
CA ALA A 344 13.75 -9.63 -13.99
C ALA A 344 12.34 -10.19 -13.82
N ILE A 345 11.38 -9.37 -13.39
CA ILE A 345 9.96 -9.75 -13.30
C ILE A 345 9.40 -10.08 -14.69
N GLU A 346 9.72 -9.27 -15.71
CA GLU A 346 9.31 -9.51 -17.10
C GLU A 346 9.86 -10.85 -17.63
N ARG A 347 11.14 -11.15 -17.38
CA ARG A 347 11.74 -12.45 -17.74
C ARG A 347 11.10 -13.60 -16.97
N ALA A 348 10.81 -13.42 -15.68
CA ALA A 348 10.14 -14.42 -14.85
C ALA A 348 8.74 -14.75 -15.39
N ALA A 349 7.93 -13.73 -15.70
CA ALA A 349 6.62 -13.90 -16.33
C ALA A 349 6.71 -14.56 -17.71
N ALA A 350 7.62 -14.12 -18.57
CA ALA A 350 7.81 -14.68 -19.90
C ALA A 350 8.22 -16.16 -19.85
N SER A 351 9.03 -16.56 -18.86
CA SER A 351 9.43 -17.96 -18.69
C SER A 351 8.30 -18.90 -18.25
N LEU A 352 7.15 -18.34 -17.86
CA LEU A 352 5.91 -19.02 -17.52
C LEU A 352 4.86 -18.91 -18.65
N ASP A 353 5.23 -18.37 -19.80
CA ASP A 353 4.33 -18.03 -20.90
C ASP A 353 3.19 -17.08 -20.47
N LEU A 354 3.44 -16.22 -19.47
CA LEU A 354 2.49 -15.23 -18.98
C LEU A 354 2.71 -13.89 -19.66
N ARG A 355 1.61 -13.27 -20.11
CA ARG A 355 1.62 -11.86 -20.54
C ARG A 355 1.81 -10.97 -19.32
N SER A 356 2.60 -9.91 -19.48
CA SER A 356 2.77 -8.89 -18.47
C SER A 356 2.61 -7.48 -19.06
N THR A 357 2.27 -6.51 -18.22
CA THR A 357 2.26 -5.08 -18.58
C THR A 357 2.85 -4.25 -17.46
N ARG A 358 3.41 -3.10 -17.79
CA ARG A 358 3.83 -2.10 -16.81
C ARG A 358 2.66 -1.23 -16.36
N LEU A 359 2.64 -0.88 -15.08
CA LEU A 359 1.65 0.01 -14.48
C LEU A 359 2.14 0.61 -13.16
N PRO A 360 1.74 1.83 -12.77
CA PRO A 360 2.03 2.34 -11.43
C PRO A 360 1.12 1.67 -10.40
N SER A 361 1.59 1.58 -9.15
CA SER A 361 0.70 1.37 -8.02
C SER A 361 0.10 2.71 -7.60
N GLY A 362 -1.23 2.78 -7.56
CA GLY A 362 -1.96 3.92 -7.02
C GLY A 362 -2.00 3.95 -5.49
N ALA A 363 -1.70 2.82 -4.84
CA ALA A 363 -1.74 2.66 -3.38
C ALA A 363 -0.33 2.70 -2.77
N GLY A 364 -0.26 3.00 -1.46
CA GLY A 364 0.98 2.85 -0.71
C GLY A 364 1.25 1.37 -0.43
N HIS A 365 2.52 1.00 -0.35
CA HIS A 365 2.98 -0.32 0.10
C HIS A 365 4.33 -0.16 0.81
N ASP A 366 4.73 -1.16 1.59
CA ASP A 366 6.04 -1.16 2.28
C ASP A 366 7.22 -1.04 1.31
N ALA A 367 7.05 -1.51 0.06
CA ALA A 367 7.98 -1.26 -1.05
C ALA A 367 8.39 0.22 -1.19
N GLN A 368 7.52 1.18 -0.86
CA GLN A 368 7.82 2.61 -0.87
C GLN A 368 9.00 2.93 0.06
N MET A 369 9.00 2.35 1.26
CA MET A 369 10.06 2.57 2.24
C MET A 369 11.31 1.77 1.87
N MET A 370 11.16 0.58 1.30
CA MET A 370 12.29 -0.24 0.88
C MET A 370 13.06 0.35 -0.31
N ALA A 371 12.40 1.12 -1.19
CA ALA A 371 13.06 1.86 -2.26
C ALA A 371 14.11 2.89 -1.76
N LEU A 372 14.02 3.31 -0.48
CA LEU A 372 15.05 4.16 0.15
C LEU A 372 16.31 3.39 0.53
N LEU A 373 16.21 2.05 0.66
CA LEU A 373 17.25 1.16 1.16
C LEU A 373 17.98 0.38 0.08
N GLY A 374 17.40 0.23 -1.12
CA GLY A 374 18.04 -0.46 -2.24
C GLY A 374 17.11 -0.60 -3.45
N PRO A 375 17.53 -1.36 -4.48
CA PRO A 375 16.69 -1.69 -5.62
C PRO A 375 15.35 -2.31 -5.18
N MET A 376 14.26 -1.91 -5.82
CA MET A 376 12.90 -2.32 -5.45
C MET A 376 12.10 -2.68 -6.70
N GLY A 377 11.28 -3.73 -6.61
CA GLY A 377 10.24 -4.02 -7.60
C GLY A 377 9.02 -4.64 -6.96
N MET A 378 7.87 -4.49 -7.61
CA MET A 378 6.65 -5.16 -7.20
C MET A 378 6.00 -5.91 -8.36
N ILE A 379 5.32 -6.98 -8.01
CA ILE A 379 4.56 -7.86 -8.90
C ILE A 379 3.09 -7.69 -8.53
N PHE A 380 2.26 -7.34 -9.49
CA PHE A 380 0.80 -7.28 -9.31
C PHE A 380 0.11 -8.47 -9.95
N VAL A 381 -0.95 -8.94 -9.29
CA VAL A 381 -1.95 -9.86 -9.87
C VAL A 381 -3.32 -9.19 -9.95
N PRO A 382 -4.21 -9.59 -10.87
CA PRO A 382 -5.53 -8.98 -11.05
C PRO A 382 -6.38 -8.99 -9.78
N SER A 383 -7.10 -7.90 -9.54
CA SER A 383 -8.19 -7.84 -8.55
C SER A 383 -9.55 -7.81 -9.26
N VAL A 384 -10.45 -8.73 -8.91
CA VAL A 384 -11.77 -8.85 -9.54
C VAL A 384 -12.59 -7.58 -9.29
N GLY A 385 -13.07 -6.97 -10.37
CA GLY A 385 -13.76 -5.67 -10.35
C GLY A 385 -12.92 -4.50 -9.83
N GLY A 386 -11.62 -4.69 -9.59
CA GLY A 386 -10.77 -3.70 -8.92
C GLY A 386 -11.22 -3.35 -7.51
N VAL A 387 -11.79 -4.31 -6.78
CA VAL A 387 -12.24 -4.14 -5.39
C VAL A 387 -11.12 -4.53 -4.43
N SER A 388 -10.81 -3.65 -3.48
CA SER A 388 -9.89 -3.86 -2.35
C SER A 388 -10.43 -3.19 -1.10
N HIS A 389 -9.84 -3.44 0.07
CA HIS A 389 -10.27 -2.84 1.35
C HIS A 389 -11.75 -3.10 1.63
N SER A 390 -12.22 -4.28 1.23
CA SER A 390 -13.62 -4.69 1.30
C SER A 390 -13.71 -6.20 1.42
N PRO A 391 -14.73 -6.76 2.09
CA PRO A 391 -14.94 -8.20 2.12
C PRO A 391 -15.16 -8.82 0.73
N LYS A 392 -15.54 -7.99 -0.25
CA LYS A 392 -15.73 -8.37 -1.66
C LYS A 392 -14.44 -8.44 -2.47
N GLU A 393 -13.30 -8.10 -1.88
CA GLU A 393 -11.99 -8.27 -2.50
C GLU A 393 -11.79 -9.73 -2.90
N LEU A 394 -11.42 -9.93 -4.16
CA LEU A 394 -11.23 -11.25 -4.71
C LEU A 394 -10.11 -11.21 -5.74
N THR A 395 -9.20 -12.16 -5.62
CA THR A 395 -8.26 -12.56 -6.66
C THR A 395 -8.47 -14.06 -6.89
N TYR A 396 -8.54 -14.49 -8.16
CA TYR A 396 -8.70 -15.92 -8.45
C TYR A 396 -7.48 -16.71 -8.01
N TRP A 397 -7.68 -17.94 -7.55
CA TRP A 397 -6.60 -18.79 -7.05
C TRP A 397 -5.53 -19.06 -8.11
N GLU A 398 -5.94 -19.15 -9.38
CA GLU A 398 -5.04 -19.28 -10.52
C GLU A 398 -4.14 -18.05 -10.69
N ASP A 399 -4.65 -16.86 -10.40
CA ASP A 399 -3.86 -15.62 -10.46
C ASP A 399 -2.94 -15.47 -9.24
N CYS A 400 -3.41 -15.85 -8.05
CA CYS A 400 -2.55 -15.99 -6.86
C CYS A 400 -1.36 -16.92 -7.13
N ALA A 401 -1.63 -18.08 -7.76
CA ALA A 401 -0.62 -19.05 -8.14
C ALA A 401 0.40 -18.49 -9.14
N ARG A 402 -0.08 -17.82 -10.19
CA ARG A 402 0.78 -17.17 -11.19
C ARG A 402 1.68 -16.11 -10.55
N GLY A 403 1.12 -15.26 -9.69
CA GLY A 403 1.89 -14.24 -8.98
C GLY A 403 2.99 -14.83 -8.10
N ALA A 404 2.66 -15.88 -7.35
CA ALA A 404 3.62 -16.57 -6.50
C ALA A 404 4.75 -17.23 -7.34
N ASP A 405 4.42 -17.87 -8.46
CA ASP A 405 5.40 -18.47 -9.37
C ASP A 405 6.32 -17.40 -10.00
N VAL A 406 5.76 -16.24 -10.37
CA VAL A 406 6.55 -15.10 -10.85
C VAL A 406 7.48 -14.59 -9.76
N LEU A 407 7.04 -14.48 -8.51
CA LEU A 407 7.89 -14.11 -7.37
C LEU A 407 9.06 -15.09 -7.22
N LEU A 408 8.79 -16.40 -7.18
CA LEU A 408 9.81 -17.44 -7.07
C LEU A 408 10.86 -17.33 -8.19
N ARG A 409 10.43 -17.14 -9.44
CA ARG A 409 11.33 -17.03 -10.58
C ARG A 409 12.10 -15.71 -10.59
N THR A 410 11.48 -14.62 -10.14
CA THR A 410 12.15 -13.33 -9.99
C THR A 410 13.27 -13.42 -8.96
N LEU A 411 13.06 -14.12 -7.83
CA LEU A 411 14.12 -14.38 -6.86
C LEU A 411 15.32 -15.09 -7.51
N LEU A 412 15.07 -16.10 -8.35
CA LEU A 412 16.11 -16.84 -9.07
C LEU A 412 16.82 -16.00 -10.15
N GLU A 413 16.10 -15.07 -10.80
CA GLU A 413 16.70 -14.13 -11.76
C GLU A 413 17.61 -13.13 -11.04
N MET A 414 17.14 -12.54 -9.93
CA MET A 414 17.92 -11.59 -9.14
C MET A 414 19.13 -12.23 -8.48
N ASP A 415 19.04 -13.49 -8.05
CA ASP A 415 20.16 -14.22 -7.45
C ASP A 415 21.38 -14.38 -8.37
N ARG A 416 21.18 -14.29 -9.69
CA ARG A 416 22.25 -14.43 -10.69
C ARG A 416 23.03 -13.13 -10.93
N VAL A 417 22.51 -11.99 -10.51
CA VAL A 417 23.12 -10.67 -10.70
C VAL A 417 23.86 -10.29 -9.41
N ASP A 418 25.02 -9.62 -9.50
CA ASP A 418 25.80 -9.19 -8.31
C ASP A 418 25.41 -7.79 -7.81
#